data_AF-A0AA86RC02-F1
#
_entry.id   AF-A0AA86RC02-F1
#
_cell.length_a   1.000
_cell.length_b   1.000
_cell.length_c   1.000
_cell.angle_alpha   90.00
_cell.angle_beta   90.00
_cell.angle_gamma   90.00
#
_symmetry.space_group_name_H-M   'P 1'
#
loop_
_entity.id
_entity.type
_entity.pdbx_description
1 polymer ?
#
loop_
_entity_poly.entity_id
_entity_poly.type
_entity_poly.pdbx_seq_one_letter_code
_entity_poly.pdbx_strand_id
1 'polypeptide(L)'
;MSFFICNILAQINGECTDQTLTSGRDRFIKLTKFYTFYSNIDETLLPATSGNFAMYEPETGNYLPIMNNPIFLNDNFGLKTLYDAGKWKTCRVDILHMDFVYQEDFYNNQLKLVLQGNDAFTCL
;
A
#
# COMPACT_ATOMS: atom_id res chain seq x y z
N MET A 1 -15.58 -21.81 13.15
CA MET A 1 -16.26 -20.91 12.19
C MET A 1 -15.79 -19.50 12.51
N SER A 2 -14.84 -18.97 11.74
CA SER A 2 -14.41 -17.57 11.89
C SER A 2 -15.47 -16.70 11.20
N PHE A 3 -16.09 -15.79 11.94
CA PHE A 3 -16.92 -14.74 11.33
C PHE A 3 -15.95 -13.74 10.68
N PHE A 4 -15.73 -13.87 9.37
CA PHE A 4 -15.06 -12.83 8.62
C PHE A 4 -16.02 -11.64 8.56
N ILE A 5 -15.79 -10.61 9.39
CA ILE A 5 -16.60 -9.40 9.37
C ILE A 5 -16.23 -8.65 8.09
N CYS A 6 -17.18 -8.56 7.17
CA CYS A 6 -17.06 -7.76 5.97
C CYS A 6 -17.15 -6.26 6.30
N ASN A 7 -16.06 -5.72 6.85
CA ASN A 7 -15.90 -4.29 7.13
C ASN A 7 -15.48 -3.54 5.86
N ILE A 8 -15.36 -2.21 5.95
CA ILE A 8 -15.02 -1.37 4.81
C ILE A 8 -13.68 -1.74 4.15
N LEU A 9 -12.68 -2.16 4.94
CA LEU A 9 -11.37 -2.56 4.42
C LEU A 9 -11.50 -3.85 3.59
N ALA A 10 -12.17 -4.86 4.14
CA ALA A 10 -12.43 -6.12 3.43
C ALA A 10 -13.24 -5.90 2.14
N GLN A 11 -14.18 -4.95 2.13
CA GLN A 11 -14.95 -4.60 0.94
C GLN A 11 -14.07 -3.92 -0.13
N ILE A 12 -13.25 -2.93 0.25
CA ILE A 12 -12.36 -2.22 -0.69
C ILE A 12 -11.29 -3.17 -1.25
N ASN A 13 -10.80 -4.10 -0.44
CA ASN A 13 -9.82 -5.10 -0.85
C ASN A 13 -10.41 -6.24 -1.71
N GLY A 14 -11.73 -6.26 -1.92
CA GLY A 14 -12.41 -7.33 -2.67
C GLY A 14 -12.40 -8.69 -1.95
N GLU A 15 -12.30 -8.69 -0.61
CA GLU A 15 -12.29 -9.90 0.22
C GLU A 15 -13.72 -10.38 0.55
N CYS A 16 -14.73 -9.54 0.33
CA CYS A 16 -16.13 -9.86 0.53
C CYS A 16 -16.82 -10.34 -0.75
N THR A 17 -17.81 -11.21 -0.60
CA THR A 17 -18.73 -11.60 -1.67
C THR A 17 -19.72 -10.50 -2.03
N ASP A 18 -20.02 -9.58 -1.11
CA ASP A 18 -20.85 -8.41 -1.38
C ASP A 18 -20.06 -7.37 -2.16
N GLN A 19 -20.39 -7.29 -3.45
CA GLN A 19 -19.70 -6.54 -4.48
C GLN A 19 -20.16 -5.07 -4.60
N THR A 20 -20.82 -4.53 -3.58
CA THR A 20 -21.33 -3.14 -3.59
C THR A 20 -20.25 -2.08 -3.89
N LEU A 21 -18.97 -2.36 -3.65
CA LEU A 21 -17.83 -1.50 -4.00
C LEU A 21 -17.05 -1.91 -5.26
N THR A 22 -17.56 -2.83 -6.11
CA THR A 22 -16.88 -3.34 -7.32
C THR A 22 -16.34 -2.27 -8.27
N SER A 23 -16.98 -1.09 -8.33
CA SER A 23 -16.49 0.03 -9.13
C SER A 23 -15.17 0.64 -8.62
N GLY A 24 -14.72 0.29 -7.42
CA GLY A 24 -13.46 0.75 -6.81
C GLY A 24 -12.24 0.29 -7.61
N ARG A 25 -12.18 -0.99 -7.98
CA ARG A 25 -11.09 -1.56 -8.78
C ARG A 25 -10.95 -0.83 -10.12
N ASP A 26 -12.04 -0.68 -10.86
CA ASP A 26 -12.04 -0.06 -12.20
C ASP A 26 -11.62 1.41 -12.16
N ARG A 27 -11.87 2.11 -11.05
CA ARG A 27 -11.35 3.46 -10.84
C ARG A 27 -9.87 3.43 -10.44
N PHE A 28 -9.48 2.52 -9.55
CA PHE A 28 -8.13 2.43 -9.02
C PHE A 28 -7.10 2.11 -10.11
N ILE A 29 -7.38 1.18 -11.02
CA ILE A 29 -6.45 0.83 -12.11
C ILE A 29 -6.21 1.97 -13.12
N LYS A 30 -7.08 2.99 -13.12
CA LYS A 30 -6.95 4.17 -13.99
C LYS A 30 -5.93 5.18 -13.47
N LEU A 31 -5.42 5.00 -12.24
CA LEU A 31 -4.31 5.82 -11.74
C LEU A 31 -3.15 5.79 -12.76
N THR A 32 -2.54 6.95 -12.98
CA THR A 32 -1.36 7.08 -13.84
C THR A 32 -0.11 6.69 -13.07
N LYS A 33 -0.06 7.03 -11.78
CA LYS A 33 0.97 6.66 -10.82
C LYS A 33 0.33 6.41 -9.46
N PHE A 34 0.90 5.47 -8.72
CA PHE A 34 0.54 5.17 -7.34
C PHE A 34 1.82 5.01 -6.53
N TYR A 35 2.02 5.87 -5.55
CA TYR A 35 3.22 5.87 -4.72
C TYR A 35 2.84 5.54 -3.28
N THR A 36 3.53 4.58 -2.69
CA THR A 36 3.42 4.30 -1.25
C THR A 36 4.73 4.58 -0.56
N PHE A 37 4.63 5.27 0.58
CA PHE A 37 5.74 5.50 1.49
C PHE A 37 5.51 4.66 2.73
N TYR A 38 6.52 3.92 3.18
CA TYR A 38 6.44 3.13 4.39
C TYR A 38 7.71 3.30 5.22
N SER A 39 7.57 3.11 6.52
CA SER A 39 8.67 3.23 7.47
C SER A 39 8.67 2.00 8.34
N ASN A 40 9.84 1.40 8.56
CA ASN A 40 9.96 0.26 9.48
C ASN A 40 10.09 0.71 10.94
N ILE A 41 10.34 2.00 11.17
CA ILE A 41 10.43 2.60 12.50
C ILE A 41 9.12 3.25 12.93
N ASP A 42 8.08 3.19 12.11
CA ASP A 42 6.75 3.70 12.46
C ASP A 42 6.12 2.83 13.56
N GLU A 43 5.93 3.42 14.73
CA GLU A 43 5.33 2.76 15.90
C GLU A 43 3.80 2.98 15.99
N THR A 44 3.23 3.80 15.10
CA THR A 44 1.78 4.08 15.05
C THR A 44 1.05 3.07 14.17
N LEU A 45 1.60 2.76 13.00
CA LEU A 45 1.07 1.70 12.14
C LEU A 45 1.51 0.34 12.66
N LEU A 46 0.55 -0.53 12.97
CA LEU A 46 0.80 -1.88 13.46
C LEU A 46 0.13 -2.91 12.54
N PRO A 47 0.90 -3.64 11.72
CA PRO A 47 2.35 -3.54 11.55
C PRO A 47 2.77 -2.33 10.71
N ALA A 48 3.99 -1.83 10.92
CA ALA A 48 4.56 -0.70 10.17
C ALA A 48 4.59 -0.98 8.66
N THR A 49 4.79 -2.26 8.31
CA THR A 49 4.79 -2.78 6.94
C THR A 49 3.42 -2.73 6.28
N SER A 50 2.32 -2.43 7.00
CA SER A 50 1.03 -2.15 6.35
C SER A 50 1.09 -0.96 5.39
N GLY A 51 2.05 -0.03 5.58
CA GLY A 51 2.30 1.09 4.67
C GLY A 51 2.74 0.69 3.25
N ASN A 52 3.21 -0.55 3.06
CA ASN A 52 3.48 -1.12 1.73
C ASN A 52 2.61 -2.34 1.41
N PHE A 53 1.45 -2.46 2.06
CA PHE A 53 0.50 -3.56 1.93
C PHE A 53 1.03 -4.93 2.38
N ALA A 54 2.16 -5.02 3.09
CA ALA A 54 2.53 -6.31 3.69
C ALA A 54 1.46 -6.76 4.70
N MET A 55 1.19 -8.06 4.73
CA MET A 55 0.17 -8.64 5.60
C MET A 55 0.82 -9.45 6.71
N TYR A 56 0.27 -9.35 7.92
CA TYR A 56 0.62 -10.23 9.02
C TYR A 56 0.01 -11.62 8.82
N GLU A 57 0.82 -12.67 8.93
CA GLU A 57 0.37 -14.06 8.98
C GLU A 57 0.26 -14.53 10.43
N PRO A 58 -0.95 -14.72 10.98
CA PRO A 58 -1.12 -15.12 12.37
C PRO A 58 -0.53 -16.50 12.70
N GLU A 59 -0.50 -17.40 11.72
CA GLU A 59 -0.04 -18.78 11.90
C GLU A 59 1.49 -18.86 12.07
N THR A 60 2.22 -18.00 11.36
CA THR A 60 3.69 -18.01 11.36
C THR A 60 4.26 -16.88 12.24
N GLY A 61 3.46 -15.88 12.58
CA GLY A 61 3.91 -14.65 13.24
C GLY A 61 4.74 -13.74 12.33
N ASN A 62 4.85 -14.06 11.05
CA ASN A 62 5.68 -13.34 10.10
C ASN A 62 4.86 -12.32 9.28
N TYR A 63 5.56 -11.40 8.64
CA TYR A 63 4.97 -10.49 7.66
C TYR A 63 5.22 -11.01 6.25
N LEU A 64 4.14 -11.28 5.54
CA LEU A 64 4.17 -11.69 4.15
C LEU A 64 4.29 -10.46 3.25
N PRO A 65 5.30 -10.39 2.35
CA PRO A 65 5.33 -9.39 1.31
C PRO A 65 4.05 -9.47 0.48
N ILE A 66 3.49 -8.31 0.15
CA ILE A 66 2.26 -8.19 -0.65
C ILE A 66 2.25 -9.05 -1.92
N MET A 67 3.41 -9.25 -2.56
CA MET A 67 3.56 -10.06 -3.78
C MET A 67 3.12 -11.52 -3.62
N ASN A 68 3.14 -12.04 -2.40
CA ASN A 68 2.74 -13.42 -2.09
C ASN A 68 1.31 -13.50 -1.54
N ASN A 69 0.63 -12.36 -1.37
CA ASN A 69 -0.68 -12.29 -0.74
C ASN A 69 -1.81 -12.61 -1.74
N PRO A 70 -2.87 -13.36 -1.37
CA PRO A 70 -4.02 -13.60 -2.23
C PRO A 70 -4.67 -12.34 -2.81
N ILE A 71 -4.74 -11.25 -2.06
CA ILE A 71 -5.31 -9.98 -2.52
C ILE A 71 -4.56 -9.44 -3.75
N PHE A 72 -3.23 -9.57 -3.74
CA PHE A 72 -2.38 -9.19 -4.87
C PHE A 72 -2.40 -10.24 -5.98
N LEU A 73 -2.21 -11.52 -5.64
CA LEU A 73 -2.13 -12.61 -6.61
C LEU A 73 -3.40 -12.74 -7.45
N ASN A 74 -4.57 -12.57 -6.82
CA ASN A 74 -5.87 -12.59 -7.48
C ASN A 74 -6.28 -11.23 -8.08
N ASP A 75 -5.45 -10.20 -7.89
CA ASP A 75 -5.68 -8.83 -8.35
C ASP A 75 -7.04 -8.25 -7.92
N ASN A 76 -7.46 -8.57 -6.68
CA ASN A 76 -8.82 -8.34 -6.18
C ASN A 76 -9.29 -6.89 -6.37
N PHE A 77 -8.39 -5.92 -6.14
CA PHE A 77 -8.70 -4.50 -6.27
C PHE A 77 -7.81 -3.76 -7.30
N GLY A 78 -6.97 -4.48 -8.06
CA GLY A 78 -6.18 -3.90 -9.15
C GLY A 78 -4.72 -3.54 -8.81
N LEU A 79 -4.22 -3.91 -7.62
CA LEU A 79 -2.85 -3.61 -7.20
C LEU A 79 -1.79 -4.31 -8.08
N LYS A 80 -2.03 -5.57 -8.46
CA LYS A 80 -1.15 -6.31 -9.37
C LYS A 80 -1.20 -5.71 -10.77
N THR A 81 -2.38 -5.28 -11.23
CA THR A 81 -2.51 -4.54 -12.50
C THR A 81 -1.66 -3.25 -12.50
N LEU A 82 -1.63 -2.48 -11.40
CA LEU A 82 -0.78 -1.29 -11.30
C LEU A 82 0.72 -1.64 -11.22
N TYR A 83 1.07 -2.71 -10.52
CA TYR A 83 2.45 -3.20 -10.43
C TYR A 83 2.99 -3.61 -11.81
N ASP A 84 2.27 -4.47 -12.52
CA ASP A 84 2.67 -4.99 -13.83
C ASP A 84 2.77 -3.88 -14.88
N ALA A 85 1.96 -2.82 -14.75
CA ALA A 85 2.01 -1.63 -15.60
C ALA A 85 3.12 -0.63 -15.21
N GLY A 86 3.93 -0.91 -14.18
CA GLY A 86 4.98 -0.01 -13.68
C GLY A 86 4.45 1.26 -13.03
N LYS A 87 3.17 1.30 -12.67
CA LYS A 87 2.49 2.48 -12.11
C LYS A 87 2.58 2.54 -10.60
N TRP A 88 2.69 1.40 -9.93
CA TRP A 88 2.89 1.35 -8.49
C TRP A 88 4.39 1.29 -8.14
N LYS A 89 4.82 2.21 -7.28
CA LYS A 89 6.15 2.22 -6.68
C LYS A 89 6.03 2.37 -5.17
N THR A 90 6.83 1.60 -4.44
CA THR A 90 6.92 1.69 -2.99
C THR A 90 8.30 2.17 -2.59
N CYS A 91 8.37 3.13 -1.66
CA CYS A 91 9.62 3.63 -1.11
C CYS A 91 9.64 3.55 0.41
N ARG A 92 10.74 3.04 0.94
CA ARG A 92 11.01 3.11 2.36
C ARG A 92 11.52 4.50 2.73
N VAL A 93 11.03 5.00 3.84
CA VAL A 93 11.37 6.29 4.44
C VAL A 93 11.46 6.07 5.93
N ASP A 94 12.67 6.03 6.50
CA ASP A 94 12.88 5.76 7.93
C ASP A 94 12.53 7.01 8.77
N ILE A 95 11.23 7.32 8.83
CA ILE A 95 10.65 8.50 9.49
C ILE A 95 9.47 8.04 10.36
N LEU A 96 9.27 8.67 11.52
CA LEU A 96 8.13 8.39 12.40
C LEU A 96 6.82 8.95 11.82
N HIS A 97 5.69 8.34 12.18
CA HIS A 97 4.38 8.60 11.56
C HIS A 97 3.99 10.09 11.46
N MET A 98 4.25 10.87 12.50
CA MET A 98 3.87 12.29 12.56
C MET A 98 4.96 13.23 12.00
N ASP A 99 6.15 12.71 11.72
CA ASP A 99 7.31 13.51 11.34
C ASP A 99 7.44 13.70 9.82
N PHE A 100 6.69 12.96 9.01
CA PHE A 100 6.69 13.12 7.54
C PHE A 100 6.45 14.56 7.09
N VAL A 101 5.67 15.34 7.85
CA VAL A 101 5.34 16.73 7.51
C VAL A 101 6.47 17.71 7.88
N TYR A 102 7.34 17.33 8.83
CA TYR A 102 8.37 18.20 9.39
C TYR A 102 9.78 17.87 8.87
N GLN A 103 9.96 16.74 8.20
CA GLN A 103 11.24 16.35 7.61
C GLN A 103 11.44 17.01 6.24
N GLU A 104 12.15 18.14 6.22
CA GLU A 104 12.47 18.88 4.99
C GLU A 104 13.16 18.01 3.93
N ASP A 105 14.00 17.07 4.36
CA ASP A 105 14.69 16.15 3.44
C ASP A 105 13.72 15.21 2.72
N PHE A 106 12.74 14.64 3.43
CA PHE A 106 11.68 13.84 2.81
C PHE A 106 10.86 14.67 1.84
N TYR A 107 10.47 15.88 2.24
CA TYR A 107 9.71 16.77 1.39
C TYR A 107 10.49 17.10 0.10
N ASN A 108 11.71 17.60 0.22
CA ASN A 108 12.48 18.11 -0.90
C ASN A 108 13.00 17.00 -1.82
N ASN A 109 13.44 15.88 -1.27
CA ASN A 109 14.14 14.83 -2.02
C ASN A 109 13.24 13.68 -2.46
N GLN A 110 12.01 13.57 -1.94
CA GLN A 110 11.10 12.47 -2.27
C GLN A 110 9.70 12.97 -2.63
N LEU A 111 8.97 13.59 -1.69
CA LEU A 111 7.56 13.95 -1.91
C LEU A 111 7.40 15.00 -3.02
N LYS A 112 8.23 16.05 -3.04
CA LYS A 112 8.19 17.11 -4.05
C LYS A 112 8.46 16.57 -5.46
N LEU A 113 9.39 15.62 -5.60
CA LEU A 113 9.71 15.01 -6.89
C LEU A 113 8.52 14.18 -7.40
N VAL A 114 7.88 13.39 -6.52
CA VAL A 114 6.64 12.67 -6.85
C VAL A 114 5.55 13.62 -7.32
N LEU A 115 5.32 14.72 -6.59
CA LEU A 115 4.30 15.72 -6.92
C LEU A 115 4.56 16.44 -8.25
N GLN A 116 5.84 16.58 -8.65
CA GLN A 116 6.24 17.12 -9.94
C GLN A 116 6.21 16.08 -11.07
N GLY A 117 5.82 14.84 -10.76
CA GLY A 117 5.82 13.73 -11.72
C GLY A 117 7.22 13.26 -12.09
N ASN A 118 8.24 13.64 -11.33
CA ASN A 118 9.61 13.21 -11.53
C ASN A 118 9.85 11.90 -10.78
N ASP A 119 10.23 10.86 -11.53
CA ASP A 119 10.48 9.53 -11.00
C ASP A 119 11.95 9.34 -10.58
N ALA A 120 12.79 10.36 -10.74
CA ALA A 120 14.20 10.35 -10.35
C ALA A 120 14.37 10.63 -8.85
N PHE A 121 13.74 9.83 -8.00
CA PHE A 121 13.97 9.84 -6.57
C PHE A 121 14.33 8.44 -6.09
N THR A 122 15.29 8.36 -5.17
CA THR A 122 15.78 7.10 -4.64
C THR A 122 14.89 6.68 -3.47
N CYS A 123 14.31 5.49 -3.54
CA CYS A 123 13.80 4.82 -2.36
C CYS A 123 15.03 4.36 -1.52
N LEU A 124 15.01 4.61 -0.21
CA LEU A 124 16.06 4.12 0.69
C LEU A 124 15.94 2.61 0.94
#